data_AF-A0A1R1DZK9-F1
#
_entry.id   AF-A0A1R1DZK9-F1
#
_cell.length_a   1.000
_cell.length_b   1.000
_cell.length_c   1.000
_cell.angle_alpha   90.00
_cell.angle_beta   90.00
_cell.angle_gamma   90.00
#
_symmetry.space_group_name_H-M   'P 1'
#
loop_
_entity.id
_entity.type
_entity.pdbx_description
1 polymer ?
#
loop_
_entity_poly.entity_id
_entity_poly.type
_entity_poly.pdbx_seq_one_letter_code
_entity_poly.pdbx_strand_id
1 'polypeptide(L)' 'MKIEVYENFDGSKLVAVLVEDDGTERELVRSEVGNDDLLNKIDDMNLSHLTVTFHWASGN' A
#
# COMPACT_ATOMS: atom_id res chain seq x y z
N MET A 1 5.44 11.87 5.11
CA MET A 1 4.41 10.81 5.05
C MET A 1 4.42 10.19 3.68
N LYS A 2 4.59 8.87 3.58
CA LYS A 2 4.58 8.11 2.33
C LYS A 2 3.69 6.88 2.50
N ILE A 3 3.16 6.35 1.41
CA ILE A 3 2.42 5.09 1.44
C ILE A 3 3.30 4.01 0.83
N GLU A 4 3.58 2.96 1.57
CA GLU A 4 4.31 1.79 1.08
C GLU A 4 3.33 0.64 0.89
N VAL A 5 3.30 0.09 -0.31
CA VAL A 5 2.44 -1.04 -0.67
C VAL A 5 3.29 -2.29 -0.73
N TYR A 6 2.97 -3.28 0.09
CA TYR A 6 3.62 -4.57 0.13
C TYR A 6 2.75 -5.65 -0.49
N GLU A 7 3.35 -6.49 -1.32
CA GLU A 7 2.73 -7.73 -1.75
C GLU A 7 2.97 -8.81 -0.71
N ASN A 8 1.89 -9.40 -0.21
CA ASN A 8 1.97 -10.53 0.71
C ASN A 8 2.47 -11.77 -0.05
N PHE A 9 3.21 -12.65 0.63
CA PHE A 9 3.95 -13.80 0.06
C PHE A 9 3.11 -14.77 -0.80
N ASP A 10 1.80 -14.67 -0.73
CA ASP A 10 0.82 -15.47 -1.49
C ASP A 10 0.48 -14.85 -2.88
N GLY A 11 1.09 -13.71 -3.25
CA GLY A 11 0.91 -13.03 -4.54
C GLY A 11 -0.50 -12.45 -4.77
N SER A 12 -1.43 -12.66 -3.84
CA SER A 12 -2.86 -12.35 -4.02
C SER A 12 -3.33 -11.16 -3.18
N LYS A 13 -2.54 -10.73 -2.19
CA LYS A 13 -2.95 -9.70 -1.23
C LYS A 13 -1.95 -8.56 -1.21
N LEU A 14 -2.41 -7.35 -1.47
CA LEU A 14 -1.64 -6.12 -1.36
C LEU A 14 -2.01 -5.41 -0.06
N VAL A 15 -1.02 -4.95 0.67
CA VAL A 15 -1.20 -4.22 1.93
C VAL A 15 -0.53 -2.86 1.79
N ALA A 16 -1.32 -1.79 1.84
CA ALA A 16 -0.82 -0.43 1.93
C ALA A 16 -0.64 -0.04 3.40
N VAL A 17 0.57 0.35 3.77
CA VAL A 17 0.88 0.99 5.04
C VAL A 17 1.24 2.46 4.81
N LEU A 18 0.77 3.31 5.71
CA LEU A 18 1.24 4.68 5.84
C LEU A 18 2.51 4.65 6.68
N VAL A 19 3.58 5.21 6.14
CA VAL A 19 4.81 5.46 6.90
C VAL A 19 4.89 6.96 7.17
N GLU A 20 4.77 7.28 8.45
CA GLU A 20 4.87 8.63 8.97
C GLU A 20 6.33 9.09 9.00
N ASP A 21 6.56 10.39 9.15
CA ASP A 21 7.92 10.96 9.14
C ASP A 21 8.79 10.48 10.32
N ASP A 22 8.13 10.08 11.40
CA ASP A 22 8.72 9.49 12.61
C ASP A 22 9.15 8.02 12.42
N GLY A 23 8.84 7.42 11.26
CA GLY A 23 9.07 6.00 11.01
C GLY A 23 7.98 5.08 11.57
N THR A 24 6.88 5.65 12.08
CA THR A 24 5.70 4.87 12.47
C THR A 24 5.00 4.34 11.23
N GLU A 25 4.81 3.02 11.19
CA GLU A 25 4.11 2.33 10.12
C GLU A 25 2.69 1.98 10.57
N ARG A 26 1.69 2.31 9.75
CA ARG A 26 0.29 2.04 10.05
C ARG A 26 -0.40 1.41 8.85
N GLU A 27 -0.97 0.23 9.02
CA GLU A 27 -1.81 -0.38 7.98
C GLU A 27 -2.99 0.55 7.69
N LEU A 28 -3.07 1.03 6.45
CA LEU A 28 -4.18 1.84 5.97
C LEU A 28 -5.27 0.94 5.40
N VAL A 29 -4.86 0.11 4.45
CA VAL A 29 -5.79 -0.69 3.66
C VAL A 29 -5.10 -1.94 3.15
N ARG A 30 -5.84 -3.05 3.19
CA ARG A 30 -5.49 -4.28 2.50
C ARG A 30 -6.48 -4.56 1.37
N SER A 31 -5.96 -5.02 0.25
CA SER A 31 -6.71 -5.52 -0.89
C SER A 31 -6.42 -7.00 -1.06
N GLU A 32 -7.48 -7.79 -1.21
CA GLU A 32 -7.40 -9.22 -1.55
C GLU A 32 -7.69 -9.46 -3.04
N VAL A 33 -7.98 -8.39 -3.79
CA VAL A 33 -8.48 -8.44 -5.17
C VAL A 33 -7.40 -7.99 -6.17
N GLY A 34 -6.44 -7.17 -5.73
CA GLY A 34 -5.33 -6.67 -6.55
C GLY A 34 -5.08 -5.17 -6.41
N ASN A 35 -4.22 -4.64 -7.29
CA ASN A 35 -3.73 -3.26 -7.23
C ASN A 35 -4.85 -2.24 -7.47
N ASP A 36 -5.75 -2.50 -8.41
CA ASP A 36 -6.85 -1.61 -8.75
C ASP A 36 -7.82 -1.36 -7.57
N ASP A 37 -8.12 -2.38 -6.76
CA ASP A 37 -8.95 -2.22 -5.56
C ASP A 37 -8.22 -1.39 -4.48
N LEU A 38 -6.91 -1.61 -4.34
CA LEU A 38 -6.09 -0.84 -3.41
C LEU A 38 -6.01 0.62 -3.82
N LEU A 39 -5.75 0.91 -5.09
CA LEU A 39 -5.70 2.25 -5.67
C LEU A 39 -7.03 2.98 -5.48
N ASN A 40 -8.15 2.32 -5.74
CA ASN A 40 -9.48 2.92 -5.51
C ASN A 40 -9.70 3.27 -4.04
N LYS A 41 -9.27 2.43 -3.10
CA LYS A 41 -9.40 2.73 -1.66
C LYS A 41 -8.46 3.84 -1.19
N ILE A 42 -7.25 3.91 -1.75
CA ILE A 42 -6.31 5.02 -1.51
C ILE A 42 -6.89 6.34 -2.07
N ASP A 43 -7.51 6.28 -3.25
CA ASP A 43 -8.17 7.44 -3.87
C ASP A 43 -9.40 7.91 -3.08
N ASP A 44 -10.23 6.99 -2.61
CA ASP A 44 -11.39 7.27 -1.76
C ASP A 44 -10.99 7.95 -0.44
N MET A 45 -9.84 7.55 0.13
CA MET A 45 -9.27 8.20 1.31
C MET A 45 -8.62 9.57 1.03
N ASN A 46 -8.68 10.07 -0.21
CA ASN A 46 -8.03 11.31 -0.66
C ASN A 46 -6.50 11.29 -0.44
N LEU A 47 -5.92 10.10 -0.40
CA LEU A 47 -4.48 9.90 -0.20
C LEU A 47 -3.72 9.98 -1.53
N SER A 48 -4.38 10.27 -2.65
CA SER A 48 -3.80 10.42 -4.00
C SER A 48 -2.72 11.51 -4.09
N HIS A 49 -2.68 12.43 -3.12
CA HIS A 49 -1.60 13.42 -2.99
C HIS A 49 -0.32 12.88 -2.34
N LEU A 50 -0.36 11.70 -1.72
CA LEU A 50 0.80 11.07 -1.10
C LEU A 50 1.55 10.21 -2.11
N THR A 51 2.88 10.22 -2.01
CA THR A 51 3.72 9.33 -2.80
C THR A 51 3.43 7.88 -2.40
N VAL A 52 2.85 7.12 -3.33
CA VAL A 52 2.62 5.68 -3.20
C VAL A 52 3.80 4.94 -3.83
N THR A 53 4.51 4.18 -3.02
CA THR A 53 5.63 3.34 -3.46
C THR A 53 5.20 1.88 -3.43
N PHE A 54 5.27 1.20 -4.58
CA PHE A 54 4.97 -0.21 -4.69
C PHE A 54 6.24 -1.04 -4.47
N HIS A 55 6.26 -1.78 -3.36
CA HIS A 55 7.24 -2.82 -3.09
C HIS A 55 6.66 -4.15 -3.54
N TRP A 56 6.78 -4.39 -4.84
CA TRP A 56 6.65 -5.73 -5.39
C TRP A 56 7.65 -6.61 -4.66
N ALA A 57 7.25 -7.79 -4.22
CA ALA A 57 8.19 -8.84 -3.85
C ALA A 57 8.93 -9.25 -5.13
N SER A 58 9.86 -8.41 -5.58
CA SER A 58 10.77 -8.72 -6.67
C SER A 58 11.61 -9.86 -6.15
N GLY A 59 11.20 -11.08 -6.47
CA GLY A 59 11.97 -12.27 -6.18
C GLY A 59 13.37 -12.10 -6.74
N ASN A 60 14.35 -11.92 -5.84
CA ASN A 60 15.59 -12.68 -5.81
C ASN A 60 16.37 -12.41 -4.52
#